data_AF-A0A1J3IE00-F1
#
_entry.id   AF-A0A1J3IE00-F1
#
_cell.length_a   1.000
_cell.length_b   1.000
_cell.length_c   1.000
_cell.angle_alpha   90.00
_cell.angle_beta   90.00
_cell.angle_gamma   90.00
#
_symmetry.space_group_name_H-M   'P 1'
#
loop_
_entity.id
_entity.type
_entity.pdbx_description
1 polymer ?
#
loop_
_entity_poly.entity_id
_entity_poly.type
_entity_poly.pdbx_seq_one_letter_code
_entity_poly.pdbx_strand_id
1 'polypeptide(L)'
;MSEEKKSQHHFVLVHGPCHGAWYWYKVKPLLEAAGHRVTAIDLAASGINMNPSSITEVFSCDQYTEPLLKFLSSLPCEEKVVLVSQSTGGLSVAIAMDTFPQKISVAVFATSFLPDTKNSPAYVVDKFFQSAPPEAWLGTEFVPYGKDGVSMSFSPEFVKQALYTSSTKEDVELTLLLKRPGSLF
;
A
#
# COMPACT_ATOMS: atom_id res chain seq x y z
N MET A 1 20.23 35.87 -1.93
CA MET A 1 19.92 34.42 -1.94
C MET A 1 18.47 34.30 -2.34
N SER A 2 18.20 33.87 -3.57
CA SER A 2 16.84 33.60 -4.03
C SER A 2 16.28 32.42 -3.23
N GLU A 3 15.21 32.63 -2.48
CA GLU A 3 14.41 31.53 -1.94
C GLU A 3 13.99 30.66 -3.12
N GLU A 4 14.53 29.45 -3.18
CA GLU A 4 14.05 28.41 -4.07
C GLU A 4 12.56 28.23 -3.74
N LYS A 5 11.71 28.57 -4.69
CA LYS A 5 10.26 28.44 -4.55
C LYS A 5 9.97 26.95 -4.36
N LYS A 6 9.87 26.47 -3.11
CA LYS A 6 9.62 25.06 -2.81
C LYS A 6 8.39 24.63 -3.61
N SER A 7 8.58 23.72 -4.55
CA SER A 7 7.49 23.21 -5.37
C SER A 7 6.54 22.43 -4.47
N GLN A 8 5.31 22.91 -4.37
CA GLN A 8 4.27 22.22 -3.65
C GLN A 8 3.78 21.04 -4.51
N HIS A 9 4.00 19.82 -4.02
CA HIS A 9 3.49 18.60 -4.63
C HIS A 9 2.31 18.04 -3.84
N HIS A 10 1.52 17.18 -4.49
CA HIS A 10 0.50 16.35 -3.85
C HIS A 10 0.99 14.90 -3.79
N PHE A 11 1.35 14.44 -2.60
CA PHE A 11 1.72 13.06 -2.35
C PHE A 11 0.47 12.20 -2.09
N VAL A 12 0.42 11.04 -2.73
CA VAL A 12 -0.61 10.04 -2.50
C VAL A 12 0.07 8.77 -2.02
N LEU A 13 -0.22 8.39 -0.78
CA LEU A 13 0.48 7.32 -0.06
C LEU A 13 -0.38 6.06 -0.04
N VAL A 14 0.19 4.95 -0.52
CA VAL A 14 -0.48 3.67 -0.75
C VAL A 14 0.20 2.59 0.08
N HIS A 15 -0.55 1.99 1.01
CA HIS A 15 -0.04 0.98 1.93
C HIS A 15 0.07 -0.42 1.30
N GLY A 16 0.81 -1.32 1.94
CA GLY A 16 0.86 -2.75 1.62
C GLY A 16 -0.24 -3.57 2.31
N PRO A 17 -0.12 -4.91 2.32
CA PRO A 17 -1.18 -5.77 2.82
C PRO A 17 -1.27 -5.65 4.35
N CYS A 18 -2.44 -5.96 4.89
CA CYS A 18 -2.79 -5.89 6.31
C CYS A 18 -2.74 -4.50 6.97
N HIS A 19 -2.38 -3.47 6.23
CA HIS A 19 -2.26 -2.10 6.71
C HIS A 19 -3.42 -1.23 6.19
N GLY A 20 -3.39 0.04 6.53
CA GLY A 20 -4.27 1.09 6.01
C GLY A 20 -3.52 2.40 5.88
N ALA A 21 -4.22 3.48 5.55
CA ALA A 21 -3.73 4.85 5.51
C ALA A 21 -3.01 5.25 6.80
N TRP A 22 -3.43 4.68 7.94
CA TRP A 22 -2.80 4.89 9.25
C TRP A 22 -1.31 4.52 9.28
N TYR A 23 -0.83 3.64 8.40
CA TYR A 23 0.59 3.30 8.28
C TYR A 23 1.48 4.54 8.07
N TRP A 24 0.94 5.56 7.41
CA TRP A 24 1.64 6.77 7.04
C TRP A 24 1.58 7.88 8.11
N TYR A 25 1.09 7.61 9.32
CA TYR A 25 0.86 8.63 10.35
C TYR A 25 2.11 9.43 10.75
N LYS A 26 3.32 8.87 10.63
CA LYS A 26 4.58 9.62 10.85
C LYS A 26 5.04 10.40 9.63
N VAL A 27 4.80 9.87 8.42
CA VAL A 27 5.29 10.47 7.17
C VAL A 27 4.40 11.64 6.73
N LYS A 28 3.08 11.47 6.83
CA LYS A 28 2.09 12.50 6.47
C LYS A 28 2.38 13.86 7.10
N PRO A 29 2.53 14.01 8.44
CA PRO A 29 2.78 15.31 9.05
C PRO A 29 4.14 15.91 8.65
N LEU A 30 5.16 15.09 8.37
CA LEU A 30 6.47 15.59 7.92
C LEU A 30 6.40 16.19 6.52
N LEU A 31 5.68 15.54 5.60
CA LEU A 31 5.45 16.05 4.25
C LEU A 31 4.56 17.30 4.26
N GLU A 32 3.52 17.33 5.10
CA GLU A 32 2.66 18.51 5.28
C GLU A 32 3.44 19.69 5.87
N ALA A 33 4.29 19.45 6.88
CA ALA A 33 5.17 20.48 7.45
C ALA A 33 6.19 21.03 6.43
N ALA A 34 6.58 20.23 5.42
CA ALA A 34 7.40 20.67 4.31
C ALA A 34 6.65 21.52 3.27
N GLY A 35 5.33 21.69 3.42
CA GLY A 35 4.46 22.51 2.55
C GLY A 35 3.72 21.70 1.48
N HIS A 36 3.78 20.37 1.50
CA HIS A 36 3.12 19.52 0.52
C HIS A 36 1.68 19.17 0.91
N ARG A 37 0.85 18.81 -0.07
CA ARG A 37 -0.45 18.17 0.18
C ARG A 37 -0.24 16.66 0.26
N VAL A 38 -0.94 15.99 1.17
CA VAL A 38 -0.77 14.55 1.37
C VAL A 38 -2.13 13.87 1.53
N THR A 39 -2.40 12.89 0.68
CA THR A 39 -3.53 11.97 0.82
C THR A 39 -2.99 10.58 1.09
N ALA A 40 -3.37 9.97 2.21
CA ALA A 40 -3.12 8.54 2.45
C ALA A 40 -4.42 7.78 2.15
N ILE A 41 -4.35 6.77 1.30
CA ILE A 41 -5.52 6.04 0.82
C ILE A 41 -5.67 4.73 1.60
N ASP A 42 -6.87 4.47 2.12
CA ASP A 42 -7.28 3.12 2.48
C ASP A 42 -7.76 2.39 1.22
N LEU A 43 -7.05 1.34 0.82
CA LEU A 43 -7.48 0.43 -0.23
C LEU A 43 -8.73 -0.35 0.21
N ALA A 44 -9.34 -1.12 -0.69
CA ALA A 44 -10.58 -1.82 -0.38
C ALA A 44 -10.39 -2.77 0.82
N ALA A 45 -11.37 -2.83 1.73
CA ALA A 45 -11.32 -3.62 2.96
C ALA A 45 -10.09 -3.37 3.88
N SER A 46 -9.39 -2.24 3.71
CA SER A 46 -8.16 -1.91 4.44
C SER A 46 -8.36 -0.72 5.39
N GLY A 47 -7.55 -0.64 6.45
CA GLY A 47 -7.67 0.42 7.47
C GLY A 47 -9.10 0.62 7.96
N ILE A 48 -9.68 1.81 7.76
CA ILE A 48 -11.07 2.11 8.14
C ILE A 48 -12.06 1.98 6.98
N ASN A 49 -11.61 1.58 5.79
CA ASN A 49 -12.49 1.30 4.68
C ASN A 49 -13.23 -0.02 4.91
N MET A 50 -14.56 0.08 5.01
CA MET A 50 -15.48 -1.03 5.22
C MET A 50 -16.28 -1.38 3.95
N ASN A 51 -15.80 -0.92 2.78
CA ASN A 51 -16.38 -1.26 1.49
C ASN A 51 -15.35 -1.93 0.56
N PRO A 52 -15.39 -3.27 0.41
CA PRO A 52 -16.21 -4.19 1.19
C PRO A 52 -15.69 -4.33 2.63
N SER A 53 -16.48 -4.99 3.48
CA SER A 53 -16.21 -5.07 4.93
C SER A 53 -15.09 -6.05 5.27
N SER A 54 -14.92 -7.08 4.43
CA SER A 54 -13.90 -8.10 4.54
C SER A 54 -13.07 -8.19 3.27
N ILE A 55 -11.78 -8.47 3.44
CA ILE A 55 -10.87 -8.71 2.31
C ILE A 55 -11.28 -9.96 1.50
N THR A 56 -12.00 -10.89 2.12
CA THR A 56 -12.51 -12.10 1.44
C THR A 56 -13.64 -11.81 0.44
N GLU A 57 -14.11 -10.57 0.39
CA GLU A 57 -15.09 -10.07 -0.59
C GLU A 57 -14.40 -9.34 -1.76
N VAL A 58 -13.06 -9.23 -1.74
CA VAL A 58 -12.25 -8.61 -2.80
C VAL A 58 -11.56 -9.69 -3.59
N PHE A 59 -11.88 -9.82 -4.88
CA PHE A 59 -11.47 -10.95 -5.73
C PHE A 59 -10.45 -10.57 -6.81
N SER A 60 -10.00 -9.32 -6.88
CA SER A 60 -8.96 -8.90 -7.82
C SER A 60 -8.16 -7.69 -7.33
N CYS A 61 -6.97 -7.49 -7.91
CA CYS A 61 -6.16 -6.30 -7.70
C CYS A 61 -6.94 -5.02 -8.04
N ASP A 62 -7.75 -5.05 -9.11
CA ASP A 62 -8.52 -3.90 -9.56
C ASP A 62 -9.57 -3.49 -8.52
N GLN A 63 -10.29 -4.47 -7.96
CA GLN A 63 -11.24 -4.23 -6.88
C GLN A 63 -10.54 -3.70 -5.63
N TYR A 64 -9.37 -4.26 -5.29
CA TYR A 64 -8.56 -3.77 -4.17
C TYR A 64 -8.10 -2.32 -4.37
N THR A 65 -7.74 -1.97 -5.61
CA THR A 65 -7.18 -0.68 -6.02
C THR A 65 -8.25 0.39 -6.27
N GLU A 66 -9.54 0.00 -6.31
CA GLU A 66 -10.66 0.88 -6.65
C GLU A 66 -10.67 2.22 -5.89
N PRO A 67 -10.40 2.29 -4.57
CA PRO A 67 -10.37 3.57 -3.85
C PRO A 67 -9.31 4.55 -4.39
N LEU A 68 -8.13 4.05 -4.77
CA LEU A 68 -7.07 4.85 -5.39
C LEU A 68 -7.49 5.36 -6.77
N LEU A 69 -8.10 4.50 -7.60
CA LEU A 69 -8.56 4.88 -8.94
C LEU A 69 -9.67 5.92 -8.86
N LYS A 70 -10.64 5.75 -7.95
CA LYS A 70 -11.69 6.73 -7.68
C LYS A 70 -11.10 8.07 -7.27
N PHE A 71 -10.16 8.07 -6.32
CA PHE A 71 -9.47 9.28 -5.90
C PHE A 71 -8.79 9.99 -7.07
N LEU A 72 -7.98 9.28 -7.87
CA LEU A 72 -7.29 9.87 -9.03
C LEU A 72 -8.28 10.42 -10.05
N SER A 73 -9.37 9.69 -10.34
CA SER A 73 -10.40 10.14 -11.28
C SER A 73 -11.06 11.46 -10.85
N SER A 74 -11.20 11.68 -9.54
CA SER A 74 -11.80 12.90 -8.96
C SER A 74 -10.88 14.13 -8.97
N LEU A 75 -9.58 13.95 -9.21
CA LEU A 75 -8.65 15.08 -9.28
C LEU A 75 -8.95 15.95 -10.52
N PRO A 76 -8.71 17.27 -10.46
CA PRO A 76 -8.72 18.13 -11.64
C PRO A 76 -7.86 17.60 -12.79
N CYS A 77 -8.19 17.95 -14.03
CA CYS A 77 -7.47 17.46 -15.21
C CYS A 77 -5.97 17.83 -15.20
N GLU A 78 -5.64 19.04 -14.75
CA GLU A 78 -4.27 19.56 -14.72
C GLU A 78 -3.48 19.13 -13.48
N GLU A 79 -4.13 18.47 -12.51
CA GLU A 79 -3.48 18.08 -11.27
C GLU A 79 -2.72 16.77 -11.45
N LYS A 80 -1.42 16.80 -11.14
CA LYS A 80 -0.56 15.61 -11.06
C LYS A 80 -0.13 15.33 -9.63
N VAL A 81 -0.02 14.05 -9.30
CA VAL A 81 0.38 13.57 -7.97
C VAL A 81 1.70 12.82 -8.00
N VAL A 82 2.36 12.78 -6.84
CA VAL A 82 3.46 11.87 -6.54
C VAL A 82 2.86 10.64 -5.86
N LEU A 83 2.87 9.49 -6.55
CA LEU A 83 2.43 8.23 -5.94
C LEU A 83 3.58 7.64 -5.13
N VAL A 84 3.31 7.19 -3.91
CA VAL A 84 4.27 6.48 -3.06
C VAL A 84 3.64 5.18 -2.60
N SER A 85 4.29 4.06 -2.87
CA SER A 85 3.82 2.74 -2.45
C SER A 85 4.76 2.05 -1.47
N GLN A 86 4.19 1.19 -0.63
CA GLN A 86 4.92 0.23 0.21
C GLN A 86 4.44 -1.20 -0.06
N SER A 87 5.37 -2.16 -0.06
CA SER A 87 5.11 -3.59 -0.27
C SER A 87 4.17 -3.89 -1.46
N THR A 88 3.05 -4.58 -1.26
CA THR A 88 2.10 -4.91 -2.34
C THR A 88 1.32 -3.71 -2.88
N GLY A 89 1.37 -2.56 -2.20
CA GLY A 89 0.82 -1.31 -2.71
C GLY A 89 1.44 -0.88 -4.05
N GLY A 90 2.63 -1.42 -4.39
CA GLY A 90 3.25 -1.22 -5.69
C GLY A 90 2.44 -1.77 -6.87
N LEU A 91 1.69 -2.86 -6.66
CA LEU A 91 0.79 -3.40 -7.69
C LEU A 91 -0.38 -2.44 -7.95
N SER A 92 -0.98 -1.90 -6.89
CA SER A 92 -2.02 -0.87 -6.99
C SER A 92 -1.51 0.40 -7.66
N VAL A 93 -0.28 0.82 -7.36
CA VAL A 93 0.36 1.96 -8.03
C VAL A 93 0.63 1.67 -9.51
N ALA A 94 1.06 0.47 -9.88
CA ALA A 94 1.23 0.09 -11.28
C ALA A 94 -0.10 0.14 -12.06
N ILE A 95 -1.19 -0.40 -11.49
CA ILE A 95 -2.54 -0.30 -12.08
C ILE A 95 -2.95 1.17 -12.26
N ALA A 96 -2.69 2.01 -11.25
CA ALA A 96 -2.97 3.44 -11.34
C ALA A 96 -2.14 4.15 -12.41
N MET A 97 -0.88 3.74 -12.61
CA MET A 97 0.01 4.26 -13.66
C MET A 97 -0.50 3.91 -15.06
N ASP A 98 -1.00 2.70 -15.27
CA ASP A 98 -1.59 2.30 -16.55
C ASP A 98 -2.94 2.99 -16.80
N THR A 99 -3.73 3.21 -15.74
CA THR A 99 -5.08 3.79 -15.85
C THR A 99 -5.07 5.31 -16.00
N PHE A 100 -4.20 6.01 -15.26
CA PHE A 100 -4.15 7.47 -15.20
C PHE A 100 -2.72 8.04 -15.36
N PRO A 101 -1.96 7.66 -16.39
CA PRO A 101 -0.57 8.11 -16.56
C PRO A 101 -0.45 9.64 -16.60
N GLN A 102 -1.45 10.32 -17.16
CA GLN A 102 -1.51 11.78 -17.25
C GLN A 102 -1.66 12.49 -15.89
N LYS A 103 -2.15 11.80 -14.85
CA LYS A 103 -2.34 12.33 -13.50
C LYS A 103 -1.15 12.06 -12.57
N ILE A 104 -0.11 11.41 -13.05
CA ILE A 104 1.02 10.98 -12.22
C ILE A 104 2.27 11.73 -12.66
N SER A 105 2.88 12.45 -11.73
CA SER A 105 4.14 13.16 -11.94
C SER A 105 5.33 12.22 -11.83
N VAL A 106 5.31 11.37 -10.80
CA VAL A 106 6.32 10.33 -10.54
C VAL A 106 5.72 9.29 -9.60
N ALA A 107 6.14 8.04 -9.74
CA ALA A 107 5.80 6.95 -8.83
C ALA A 107 7.05 6.50 -8.06
N VAL A 108 6.93 6.39 -6.75
CA VAL A 108 7.99 6.02 -5.81
C VAL A 108 7.64 4.67 -5.20
N PHE A 109 8.51 3.68 -5.40
CA PHE A 109 8.36 2.32 -4.87
C PHE A 109 9.27 2.15 -3.65
N ALA A 110 8.75 2.43 -2.45
CA ALA A 110 9.51 2.40 -1.21
C ALA A 110 9.37 1.02 -0.53
N THR A 111 10.40 0.18 -0.64
CA THR A 111 10.33 -1.23 -0.18
C THR A 111 9.08 -1.94 -0.72
N SER A 112 8.83 -1.75 -2.01
CA SER A 112 7.58 -2.07 -2.69
C SER A 112 7.83 -2.97 -3.89
N PHE A 113 6.85 -3.80 -4.25
CA PHE A 113 6.94 -4.61 -5.46
C PHE A 113 6.81 -3.71 -6.70
N LEU A 114 7.81 -3.80 -7.58
CA LEU A 114 7.80 -3.12 -8.87
C LEU A 114 7.55 -4.18 -9.96
N PRO A 115 6.29 -4.35 -10.42
CA PRO A 115 6.02 -5.22 -11.55
C PRO A 115 6.67 -4.65 -12.82
N ASP A 116 7.14 -5.54 -13.70
CA ASP A 116 7.57 -5.16 -15.04
C ASP A 116 6.42 -5.26 -16.05
N THR A 117 6.68 -4.86 -17.29
CA THR A 117 5.68 -4.88 -18.38
C THR A 117 5.77 -6.12 -19.26
N LYS A 118 6.61 -7.10 -18.91
CA LYS A 118 6.86 -8.33 -19.68
C LYS A 118 6.16 -9.54 -19.09
N ASN A 119 6.05 -9.58 -17.78
CA ASN A 119 5.48 -10.67 -17.01
C ASN A 119 4.10 -10.27 -16.46
N SER A 120 3.33 -11.27 -16.02
CA SER A 120 2.14 -11.01 -15.21
C SER A 120 2.52 -10.23 -13.94
N PRO A 121 1.70 -9.29 -13.45
CA PRO A 121 1.95 -8.59 -12.19
C PRO A 121 2.21 -9.54 -11.00
N ALA A 122 1.62 -10.74 -11.01
CA ALA A 122 1.84 -11.76 -9.98
C ALA A 122 3.29 -12.27 -9.93
N TYR A 123 4.05 -12.19 -11.02
CA TYR A 123 5.40 -12.77 -11.12
C TYR A 123 6.35 -12.27 -10.03
N VAL A 124 6.34 -10.98 -9.73
CA VAL A 124 7.23 -10.41 -8.69
C VAL A 124 6.82 -10.87 -7.29
N VAL A 125 5.51 -11.05 -7.05
CA VAL A 125 4.98 -11.59 -5.79
C VAL A 125 5.38 -13.05 -5.66
N ASP A 126 5.12 -13.86 -6.69
CA ASP A 126 5.46 -15.29 -6.71
C ASP A 126 6.94 -15.52 -6.45
N LYS A 127 7.81 -14.71 -7.07
CA LYS A 127 9.26 -14.81 -6.84
C LYS A 127 9.65 -14.49 -5.40
N PHE A 128 9.02 -13.50 -4.79
CA PHE A 128 9.25 -13.18 -3.40
C PHE A 128 8.84 -14.34 -2.48
N PHE A 129 7.64 -14.87 -2.65
CA PHE A 129 7.14 -15.99 -1.84
C PHE A 129 7.93 -17.28 -2.07
N GLN A 130 8.37 -17.58 -3.29
CA GLN A 130 9.24 -18.72 -3.58
C GLN A 130 10.62 -18.62 -2.90
N SER A 131 11.09 -17.39 -2.63
CA SER A 131 12.38 -17.16 -1.99
C SER A 131 12.35 -17.23 -0.45
N ALA A 132 11.16 -17.14 0.15
CA ALA A 132 10.97 -17.10 1.59
C ALA A 132 10.41 -18.44 2.12
N PRO A 133 11.17 -19.18 2.93
CA PRO A 133 10.66 -20.42 3.51
C PRO A 133 9.52 -20.13 4.50
N PRO A 134 8.59 -21.07 4.76
CA PRO A 134 7.44 -20.85 5.65
C PRO A 134 7.80 -20.29 7.03
N GLU A 135 8.94 -20.69 7.59
CA GLU A 135 9.42 -20.26 8.90
C GLU A 135 9.73 -18.75 8.94
N ALA A 136 10.08 -18.14 7.80
CA ALA A 136 10.35 -16.70 7.71
C ALA A 136 9.11 -15.85 8.00
N TRP A 137 7.91 -16.42 7.90
CA TRP A 137 6.64 -15.74 8.10
C TRP A 137 6.16 -15.73 9.56
N LEU A 138 6.91 -16.37 10.47
CA LEU A 138 6.73 -16.34 11.93
C LEU A 138 5.27 -16.54 12.38
N GLY A 139 4.55 -17.48 11.77
CA GLY A 139 3.16 -17.78 12.11
C GLY A 139 2.11 -16.84 11.50
N THR A 140 2.49 -16.00 10.54
CA THR A 140 1.51 -15.29 9.69
C THR A 140 0.59 -16.31 9.01
N GLU A 141 -0.71 -16.06 9.10
CA GLU A 141 -1.73 -16.95 8.55
C GLU A 141 -2.01 -16.61 7.10
N PHE A 142 -2.13 -17.65 6.29
CA PHE A 142 -2.55 -17.59 4.89
C PHE A 142 -3.79 -18.47 4.73
N VAL A 143 -4.92 -17.87 4.40
CA VAL A 143 -6.20 -18.60 4.29
C VAL A 143 -6.78 -18.40 2.89
N PRO A 144 -6.90 -19.48 2.09
CA PRO A 144 -7.54 -19.42 0.78
C PRO A 144 -8.99 -18.95 0.89
N TYR A 145 -9.45 -18.16 -0.07
CA TYR A 145 -10.83 -17.72 -0.19
C TYR A 145 -11.23 -17.51 -1.65
N GLY A 146 -12.53 -17.61 -1.94
CA GLY A 146 -13.01 -17.53 -3.31
C GLY A 146 -12.44 -18.66 -4.17
N LYS A 147 -12.15 -18.35 -5.45
CA LYS A 147 -11.59 -19.33 -6.39
C LYS A 147 -10.07 -19.42 -6.29
N ASP A 148 -9.41 -18.26 -6.31
CA ASP A 148 -7.95 -18.17 -6.46
C ASP A 148 -7.30 -17.27 -5.38
N GLY A 149 -8.09 -16.64 -4.50
CA GLY A 149 -7.61 -15.64 -3.55
C GLY A 149 -6.97 -16.25 -2.30
N VAL A 150 -5.97 -15.56 -1.75
CA VAL A 150 -5.33 -15.91 -0.47
C VAL A 150 -5.32 -14.70 0.46
N SER A 151 -6.05 -14.81 1.57
CA SER A 151 -6.02 -13.79 2.61
C SER A 151 -4.80 -13.98 3.51
N MET A 152 -4.27 -12.89 4.03
CA MET A 152 -3.07 -12.85 4.84
C MET A 152 -3.37 -12.13 6.15
N SER A 153 -2.94 -12.70 7.27
CA SER A 153 -3.02 -12.06 8.59
C SER A 153 -1.68 -12.15 9.31
N PHE A 154 -0.96 -11.03 9.43
CA PHE A 154 0.33 -11.00 10.12
C PHE A 154 0.18 -11.41 11.60
N SER A 155 1.04 -12.31 12.05
CA SER A 155 1.15 -12.67 13.46
C SER A 155 1.80 -11.52 14.25
N PRO A 156 1.56 -11.45 15.58
CA PRO A 156 2.27 -10.49 16.43
C PRO A 156 3.80 -10.64 16.37
N GLU A 157 4.29 -11.87 16.27
CA GLU A 157 5.71 -12.19 16.17
C GLU A 157 6.30 -11.67 14.86
N PHE A 158 5.59 -11.86 13.74
CA PHE A 158 6.02 -11.34 12.44
C PHE A 158 6.07 -9.81 12.42
N VAL A 159 5.04 -9.15 12.98
CA VAL A 159 5.03 -7.69 13.12
C VAL A 159 6.26 -7.21 13.90
N LYS A 160 6.54 -7.81 15.06
CA LYS A 160 7.63 -7.41 15.96
C LYS A 160 9.02 -7.70 15.41
N GLN A 161 9.21 -8.88 14.83
CA GLN A 161 10.54 -9.42 14.52
C GLN A 161 10.93 -9.32 13.05
N ALA A 162 9.98 -9.10 12.14
CA ALA A 162 10.26 -8.97 10.71
C ALA A 162 9.94 -7.57 10.15
N LEU A 163 8.82 -6.97 10.53
CA LEU A 163 8.35 -5.72 9.91
C LEU A 163 8.77 -4.44 10.64
N TYR A 164 8.66 -4.41 11.98
CA TYR A 164 8.83 -3.22 12.80
C TYR A 164 10.07 -3.30 13.71
N THR A 165 11.13 -3.96 13.25
CA THR A 165 12.34 -4.27 14.04
C THR A 165 13.09 -3.05 14.56
N SER A 166 12.94 -1.90 13.89
CA SER A 166 13.56 -0.61 14.25
C SER A 166 12.55 0.42 14.74
N SER A 167 11.31 0.01 14.98
CA SER A 167 10.23 0.89 15.43
C SER A 167 10.12 0.93 16.95
N THR A 168 9.46 1.95 17.49
CA THR A 168 9.23 2.02 18.93
C THR A 168 8.15 1.02 19.35
N LYS A 169 8.05 0.73 20.66
CA LYS A 169 7.02 -0.18 21.17
C LYS A 169 5.61 0.34 20.90
N GLU A 170 5.43 1.66 20.90
CA GLU A 170 4.16 2.33 20.60
C GLU A 170 3.75 2.13 19.14
N ASP A 171 4.70 2.21 18.20
CA ASP A 171 4.44 1.99 16.77
C ASP A 171 4.04 0.52 16.50
N VAL A 172 4.73 -0.41 17.16
CA VAL A 172 4.43 -1.84 17.11
C VAL A 172 3.01 -2.08 17.67
N GLU A 173 2.69 -1.51 18.82
CA GLU A 173 1.37 -1.69 19.45
C GLU A 173 0.26 -1.08 18.58
N LEU A 174 0.47 0.11 18.04
CA LEU A 174 -0.45 0.74 17.09
C LEU A 174 -0.73 -0.19 15.89
N THR A 175 0.31 -0.82 15.35
CA THR A 175 0.20 -1.78 14.25
C THR A 175 -0.62 -2.99 14.64
N LEU A 176 -0.38 -3.56 15.83
CA LEU A 176 -1.12 -4.74 16.30
C LEU A 176 -2.61 -4.45 16.53
N LEU A 177 -2.94 -3.23 16.97
CA LEU A 177 -4.31 -2.78 17.18
C LEU A 177 -5.07 -2.49 15.87
N LEU A 178 -4.37 -2.00 14.85
CA LEU A 178 -4.99 -1.51 13.61
C LEU A 178 -4.87 -2.47 12.42
N LYS A 179 -3.99 -3.46 12.47
CA LYS A 179 -3.83 -4.43 11.37
C LYS A 179 -5.15 -5.18 11.14
N ARG A 180 -5.47 -5.40 9.88
CA ARG A 180 -6.61 -6.21 9.45
C ARG A 180 -6.10 -7.30 8.51
N PRO A 181 -6.87 -8.37 8.26
CA PRO A 181 -6.53 -9.30 7.19
C PRO A 181 -6.39 -8.56 5.86
N GLY A 182 -5.25 -8.75 5.19
CA GLY A 182 -5.00 -8.28 3.83
C GLY A 182 -5.16 -9.41 2.83
N SER A 183 -4.87 -9.12 1.57
CA SER A 183 -4.82 -10.13 0.51
C SER A 183 -3.62 -9.85 -0.38
N LEU A 184 -3.11 -10.93 -0.95
CA LEU A 184 -2.11 -10.89 -2.01
C LEU A 184 -2.75 -10.96 -3.40
N PHE A 185 -4.09 -11.15 -3.40
CA PHE A 185 -5.03 -11.45 -4.50
C PHE A 185 -4.59 -12.55 -5.45
#